data_AF-A0A2S2NU02-F1
#
_entry.id   AF-A0A2S2NU02-F1
#
_cell.length_a   1.000
_cell.length_b   1.000
_cell.length_c   1.000
_cell.angle_alpha   90.00
_cell.angle_beta   90.00
_cell.angle_gamma   90.00
#
_symmetry.space_group_name_H-M   'P 1'
#
loop_
_entity.id
_entity.type
_entity.pdbx_description
1 polymer ?
#
loop_
_entity_poly.entity_id
_entity_poly.type
_entity_poly.pdbx_seq_one_letter_code
_entity_poly.pdbx_strand_id
1 'polypeptide(L)'
;FKMGIDIDHRRGHKAKRTAPKSKDVYLLLLAKLYRFLARRTRSHFNNVVLRRLFMARINRPPISLSAVSKYMTKFADEKRIAVVVGTVVDDKRLFKVPKL
;
A
#
# COMPACT_ATOMS: atom_id res chain seq x y z
N PHE A 1 -41.17 -28.25 2.22
CA PHE A 1 -40.54 -28.14 0.89
C PHE A 1 -39.41 -27.11 0.95
N LYS A 2 -38.14 -27.54 0.86
CA LYS A 2 -37.03 -26.60 0.64
C LYS A 2 -36.87 -26.43 -0.87
N MET A 3 -37.43 -25.36 -1.42
CA MET A 3 -37.24 -24.99 -2.81
C MET A 3 -35.78 -24.55 -2.98
N GLY A 4 -35.02 -25.28 -3.81
CA GLY A 4 -33.63 -24.93 -4.13
C GLY A 4 -33.58 -23.67 -5.01
N ILE A 5 -32.60 -22.80 -4.77
CA ILE A 5 -32.35 -21.62 -5.60
C ILE A 5 -31.18 -21.95 -6.52
N ASP A 6 -31.38 -21.86 -7.83
CA ASP A 6 -30.30 -21.97 -8.82
C ASP A 6 -29.47 -20.67 -8.80
N ILE A 7 -28.30 -20.72 -8.18
CA ILE A 7 -27.37 -19.60 -8.09
C ILE A 7 -26.06 -19.95 -8.81
N ASP A 8 -25.51 -18.97 -9.55
CA ASP A 8 -24.20 -19.12 -10.20
C ASP A 8 -23.07 -19.03 -9.16
N HIS A 9 -22.48 -20.17 -8.84
CA HIS A 9 -21.41 -20.27 -7.84
C HIS A 9 -20.03 -19.85 -8.39
N ARG A 10 -19.89 -19.59 -9.70
CA ARG A 10 -18.59 -19.30 -10.35
C ARG A 10 -17.88 -18.08 -9.79
N ARG A 11 -18.61 -17.08 -9.30
CA ARG A 11 -18.05 -15.78 -8.85
C ARG A 11 -18.16 -15.52 -7.35
N GLY A 12 -18.54 -16.52 -6.56
CA GLY A 12 -18.73 -16.36 -5.11
C GLY A 12 -17.43 -16.05 -4.35
N HIS A 13 -16.29 -16.57 -4.83
CA HIS A 13 -15.00 -16.36 -4.19
C HIS A 13 -14.21 -15.21 -4.83
N LYS A 14 -13.83 -14.22 -4.02
CA LYS A 14 -12.97 -13.11 -4.44
C LYS A 14 -11.52 -13.36 -4.01
N ALA A 15 -10.63 -13.55 -4.97
CA ALA A 15 -9.20 -13.69 -4.73
C ALA A 15 -8.59 -12.34 -4.29
N LYS A 16 -8.50 -12.12 -2.97
CA LYS A 16 -7.86 -10.93 -2.39
C LYS A 16 -7.10 -11.31 -1.13
N ARG A 17 -5.99 -10.61 -0.86
CA ARG A 17 -5.25 -10.79 0.39
C ARG A 17 -5.95 -10.06 1.53
N THR A 18 -6.24 -10.79 2.61
CA THR A 18 -6.84 -10.26 3.85
C THR A 18 -5.79 -9.98 4.93
N ALA A 19 -4.58 -10.51 4.77
CA ALA A 19 -3.43 -10.32 5.64
C ALA A 19 -2.11 -10.44 4.84
N PRO A 20 -0.98 -9.95 5.38
CA PRO A 20 0.32 -10.23 4.79
C PRO A 20 0.62 -11.73 4.83
N LYS A 21 1.27 -12.26 3.77
CA LYS A 21 1.75 -13.66 3.75
C LYS A 21 3.05 -13.83 4.55
N SER A 22 3.81 -12.75 4.75
CA SER A 22 5.07 -12.77 5.49
C SER A 22 4.83 -13.00 7.00
N LYS A 23 5.78 -13.69 7.65
CA LYS A 23 5.80 -13.91 9.11
C LYS A 23 6.63 -12.86 9.87
N ASP A 24 7.13 -11.84 9.18
CA ASP A 24 7.88 -10.74 9.79
C ASP A 24 7.03 -9.99 10.83
N VAL A 25 7.50 -9.97 12.07
CA VAL A 25 6.82 -9.38 13.22
C VAL A 25 6.58 -7.88 13.03
N TYR A 26 7.53 -7.15 12.45
CA TYR A 26 7.40 -5.69 12.26
C TYR A 26 6.31 -5.36 11.25
N LEU A 27 6.23 -6.13 10.16
CA LEU A 27 5.15 -5.99 9.18
C LEU A 27 3.79 -6.30 9.79
N LEU A 28 3.70 -7.33 10.63
CA LEU A 28 2.44 -7.71 11.30
C LEU A 28 1.97 -6.64 12.30
N LEU A 29 2.89 -6.03 13.05
CA LEU A 29 2.58 -4.91 13.95
C LEU A 29 2.02 -3.71 13.16
N LEU A 30 2.67 -3.33 12.06
CA LEU A 30 2.21 -2.23 11.21
C LEU A 30 0.84 -2.53 10.58
N ALA A 31 0.64 -3.78 10.13
CA ALA A 31 -0.66 -4.23 9.63
C ALA A 31 -1.76 -4.17 10.70
N LYS A 32 -1.45 -4.50 11.96
CA LYS A 32 -2.39 -4.41 13.09
C LYS A 32 -2.77 -2.96 13.37
N LEU A 33 -1.79 -2.05 13.38
CA LEU A 33 -2.02 -0.61 13.55
C LEU A 33 -2.93 -0.06 12.43
N TYR A 34 -2.57 -0.28 11.16
CA TYR A 34 -3.36 0.24 10.04
C TYR A 34 -4.74 -0.42 9.93
N ARG A 35 -4.91 -1.67 10.39
CA ARG A 35 -6.23 -2.30 10.50
C ARG A 35 -7.12 -1.61 11.52
N PHE A 36 -6.56 -1.20 12.66
CA PHE A 36 -7.29 -0.40 13.65
C PHE A 36 -7.66 0.98 13.07
N LEU A 37 -6.68 1.70 12.50
CA LEU A 37 -6.89 3.02 11.94
C LEU A 37 -7.92 3.01 10.79
N ALA A 38 -7.77 2.09 9.83
CA ALA A 38 -8.69 1.94 8.70
C ALA A 38 -10.15 1.74 9.15
N ARG A 39 -10.37 0.94 10.20
CA ARG A 39 -11.70 0.67 10.74
C ARG A 39 -12.29 1.85 11.51
N ARG A 40 -11.47 2.58 12.28
CA ARG A 40 -11.95 3.61 13.23
C ARG A 40 -12.00 5.02 12.65
N THR A 41 -11.12 5.35 11.71
CA THR A 41 -10.98 6.72 11.18
C THR A 41 -11.75 6.98 9.89
N ARG A 42 -12.24 5.93 9.20
CA ARG A 42 -12.91 6.02 7.88
C ARG A 42 -12.08 6.75 6.79
N SER A 43 -10.79 6.95 6.99
CA SER A 43 -9.91 7.59 6.01
C SER A 43 -9.58 6.64 4.85
N HIS A 44 -9.81 7.09 3.61
CA HIS A 44 -9.46 6.33 2.40
C HIS A 44 -7.95 6.02 2.34
N PHE A 45 -7.10 6.95 2.78
CA PHE A 45 -5.65 6.75 2.82
C PHE A 45 -5.25 5.51 3.64
N ASN A 46 -5.82 5.35 4.84
CA ASN A 46 -5.52 4.22 5.72
C ASN A 46 -5.93 2.88 5.09
N ASN A 47 -7.07 2.85 4.38
CA ASN A 47 -7.51 1.67 3.63
C ASN A 47 -6.53 1.30 2.51
N VAL A 48 -5.98 2.31 1.81
CA VAL A 48 -4.98 2.09 0.74
C VAL A 48 -3.67 1.58 1.32
N VAL A 49 -3.17 2.17 2.41
CA VAL A 49 -1.91 1.74 3.04
C VAL A 49 -2.04 0.30 3.55
N LEU A 50 -3.14 -0.03 4.25
CA LEU A 50 -3.39 -1.40 4.72
C LEU A 50 -3.38 -2.42 3.56
N ARG A 51 -4.04 -2.09 2.44
CA ARG A 51 -4.04 -2.95 1.25
C ARG A 51 -2.63 -3.12 0.67
N ARG A 52 -1.82 -2.05 0.63
CA ARG A 52 -0.44 -2.10 0.13
C ARG A 52 0.49 -2.92 1.03
N LEU A 53 0.30 -2.91 2.35
CA LEU A 53 1.07 -3.75 3.28
C LEU A 53 0.87 -5.26 3.03
N PHE A 54 -0.27 -5.67 2.45
CA PHE A 54 -0.55 -7.07 2.14
C PHE A 54 0.06 -7.53 0.81
N MET A 55 0.52 -6.62 -0.02
CA MET A 55 0.99 -6.91 -1.38
C MET A 55 2.27 -7.75 -1.39
N ALA A 56 2.41 -8.58 -2.43
CA ALA A 56 3.65 -9.32 -2.69
C ALA A 56 4.78 -8.36 -3.03
N ARG A 57 6.03 -8.80 -2.93
CA ARG A 57 7.19 -8.00 -3.35
C ARG A 57 7.12 -7.62 -4.84
N ILE A 58 6.65 -8.54 -5.69
CA ILE A 58 6.45 -8.28 -7.14
C ILE A 58 5.50 -7.10 -7.37
N ASN A 59 4.47 -6.95 -6.52
CA ASN A 59 3.48 -5.88 -6.61
C ASN A 59 3.88 -4.61 -5.84
N ARG A 60 5.10 -4.57 -5.30
CA ARG A 60 5.71 -3.42 -4.61
C ARG A 60 7.09 -3.17 -5.22
N PRO A 61 7.14 -2.72 -6.49
CA PRO A 61 8.40 -2.41 -7.15
C PRO A 61 9.16 -1.33 -6.37
N PRO A 62 10.50 -1.40 -6.32
CA PRO A 62 11.30 -0.35 -5.71
C PRO A 62 11.11 0.97 -6.45
N ILE A 63 11.09 2.08 -5.71
CA ILE A 63 11.04 3.43 -6.27
C ILE A 63 12.40 4.10 -6.11
N SER A 64 12.88 4.79 -7.15
CA SER A 64 14.16 5.50 -7.08
C SER A 64 14.02 6.85 -6.37
N LEU A 65 15.10 7.34 -5.77
CA LEU A 65 15.16 8.69 -5.20
C LEU A 65 14.85 9.77 -6.24
N SER A 66 15.34 9.59 -7.47
CA SER A 66 15.04 10.48 -8.60
C SER A 66 13.54 10.57 -8.92
N ALA A 67 12.81 9.46 -8.85
CA ALA A 67 11.37 9.45 -9.06
C ALA A 67 10.65 10.19 -7.93
N VAL A 68 11.00 9.93 -6.67
CA VAL A 68 10.40 10.63 -5.52
C VAL A 68 10.64 12.14 -5.61
N SER A 69 11.88 12.55 -5.89
CA SER A 69 12.25 13.96 -6.08
C SER A 69 11.40 14.61 -7.17
N LYS A 70 11.25 13.97 -8.33
CA LYS A 70 10.47 14.50 -9.45
C LYS A 70 8.99 14.68 -9.10
N TYR A 71 8.40 13.78 -8.32
CA TYR A 71 7.01 13.94 -7.88
C TYR A 71 6.86 15.06 -6.86
N MET A 72 7.80 15.20 -5.93
CA MET A 72 7.74 16.23 -4.90
C MET A 72 7.98 17.65 -5.44
N THR A 73 8.88 17.83 -6.41
CA THR A 73 9.10 19.14 -7.04
C THR A 73 7.85 19.68 -7.72
N LYS A 74 6.96 18.82 -8.24
CA LYS A 74 5.70 19.25 -8.84
C LYS A 74 4.70 19.83 -7.84
N PHE A 75 4.84 19.48 -6.56
CA PHE A 75 3.98 19.93 -5.48
C PHE A 75 4.77 20.76 -4.46
N ALA A 76 5.85 21.41 -4.89
CA ALA A 76 6.80 22.09 -4.00
C ALA A 76 6.15 23.19 -3.14
N ASP A 77 5.06 23.79 -3.62
CA ASP A 77 4.34 24.84 -2.90
C ASP A 77 3.46 24.28 -1.76
N GLU A 78 3.22 22.97 -1.76
CA GLU A 78 2.39 22.30 -0.77
C GLU A 78 3.27 21.50 0.20
N LYS A 79 3.07 21.69 1.52
CA LYS A 79 3.75 20.93 2.59
C LYS A 79 3.21 19.48 2.66
N ARG A 80 3.39 18.71 1.59
CA ARG A 80 2.97 17.31 1.48
C ARG A 80 4.12 16.38 1.86
N ILE A 81 3.76 15.19 2.36
CA ILE A 81 4.72 14.14 2.71
C ILE A 81 4.64 13.04 1.64
N ALA A 82 5.79 12.69 1.05
CA ALA A 82 5.88 11.53 0.17
C ALA A 82 5.77 10.23 0.98
N VAL A 83 4.74 9.43 0.72
CA VAL A 83 4.54 8.13 1.39
C VAL A 83 4.75 6.99 0.40
N VAL A 84 5.76 6.16 0.66
CA VAL A 84 6.08 4.96 -0.12
C VAL A 84 5.90 3.73 0.77
N VAL A 85 5.11 2.75 0.31
CA VAL A 85 4.96 1.45 0.97
C VAL A 85 5.77 0.42 0.18
N GLY A 86 7.09 0.44 0.37
CA GLY A 86 8.03 -0.36 -0.41
C GLY A 86 9.46 0.10 -0.20
N THR A 87 10.37 -0.44 -0.99
CA THR A 87 11.79 -0.09 -0.94
C THR A 87 12.06 1.18 -1.74
N VAL A 88 12.79 2.12 -1.15
CA VAL A 88 13.35 3.28 -1.85
C VAL A 88 14.81 2.97 -2.18
N VAL A 89 15.22 3.20 -3.42
CA VAL A 89 16.55 2.86 -3.93
C VAL A 89 17.28 4.12 -4.39
N ASP A 90 18.59 4.15 -4.16
CA ASP A 90 19.46 5.23 -4.60
C ASP A 90 19.53 5.34 -6.14
N ASP A 91 19.69 6.56 -6.63
CA ASP A 91 19.90 6.84 -8.06
C ASP A 91 21.09 7.79 -8.23
N LYS A 92 22.26 7.20 -8.52
CA LYS A 92 23.54 7.92 -8.69
C LYS A 92 23.53 8.98 -9.79
N ARG A 93 22.54 8.96 -10.69
CA ARG A 93 22.40 9.97 -11.75
C ARG A 93 21.82 11.29 -11.21
N LEU A 94 21.25 11.28 -10.01
CA LEU A 94 20.74 12.47 -9.34
C LEU A 94 21.87 13.18 -8.58
N PHE A 95 22.42 14.24 -9.18
CA PHE A 95 23.55 14.98 -8.59
C PHE A 95 23.20 15.78 -7.34
N LYS A 96 21.96 16.28 -7.23
CA LYS A 96 21.49 17.07 -6.09
C LYS A 96 20.14 16.54 -5.62
N VAL A 97 20.10 16.07 -4.38
CA VAL A 97 18.85 15.66 -3.73
C VAL A 97 18.23 16.90 -3.08
N PRO A 98 17.05 17.35 -3.50
CA PRO A 98 16.36 18.46 -2.84
C PRO A 98 15.93 18.05 -1.43
N LYS A 99 15.72 19.03 -0.56
CA LYS A 99 15.05 18.78 0.72
C LYS A 99 13.60 18.40 0.41
N LEU A 100 13.18 17.24 0.92
CA LEU A 100 11.86 16.64 0.73
C LEU A 100 11.06 16.67 2.03
#